data_AF-A0AAX0L9W2-F1
#
_entry.id   AF-A0AAX0L9W2-F1
#
_cell.length_a   1.000
_cell.length_b   1.000
_cell.length_c   1.000
_cell.angle_alpha   90.00
_cell.angle_beta   90.00
_cell.angle_gamma   90.00
#
_symmetry.space_group_name_H-M   'P 1'
#
loop_
_entity.id
_entity.type
_entity.pdbx_description
1 polymer ?
#
loop_
_entity_poly.entity_id
_entity_poly.type
_entity_poly.pdbx_seq_one_letter_code
_entity_poly.pdbx_strand_id
1 'polypeptide(L)'
;MRKFKVLYPTRIMDKIYKEGETVEFLPSTDRNFIARLQTIKAIEEIIEEENQENSIDDLINGEFDEVDQLDAEPQDKKQRAKKQK
;
A
#
# COMPACT_ATOMS: atom_id res chain seq x y z
N MET A 1 10.52 -16.14 -12.24
CA MET A 1 9.09 -15.91 -11.91
C MET A 1 9.06 -15.31 -10.52
N ARG A 2 8.15 -14.38 -10.23
CA ARG A 2 8.09 -13.74 -8.91
C ARG A 2 7.11 -14.51 -8.03
N LYS A 3 7.53 -14.81 -6.79
CA LYS A 3 6.73 -15.54 -5.81
C LYS A 3 6.24 -14.57 -4.75
N PHE A 4 5.01 -14.75 -4.31
CA PHE A 4 4.39 -13.92 -3.30
C PHE A 4 3.66 -14.78 -2.28
N LYS A 5 3.68 -14.37 -1.02
CA LYS A 5 2.91 -14.96 0.07
C LYS A 5 1.56 -14.27 0.16
N VAL A 6 0.49 -15.04 0.28
CA VAL A 6 -0.87 -14.53 0.48
C VAL A 6 -1.10 -14.25 1.97
N LEU A 7 -1.58 -13.05 2.30
CA LEU A 7 -1.71 -12.56 3.68
C LEU A 7 -3.09 -12.82 4.30
N TYR A 8 -4.12 -13.07 3.48
CA TYR A 8 -5.46 -13.48 3.93
C TYR A 8 -6.20 -14.17 2.79
N PRO A 9 -7.26 -14.97 3.05
CA PRO A 9 -7.99 -15.67 2.01
C PRO A 9 -8.47 -14.72 0.90
N THR A 10 -7.88 -14.85 -0.28
CA THR A 10 -8.04 -13.89 -1.37
C THR A 10 -8.26 -14.63 -2.68
N ARG A 11 -9.19 -14.12 -3.49
CA ARG A 11 -9.34 -14.58 -4.87
C ARG A 11 -8.35 -13.84 -5.76
N ILE A 12 -7.43 -14.59 -6.37
CA ILE A 12 -6.45 -14.08 -7.34
C ILE A 12 -6.76 -14.75 -8.68
N MET A 13 -7.17 -13.96 -9.67
CA MET A 13 -7.68 -14.45 -10.95
C MET A 13 -8.85 -15.44 -10.74
N ASP A 14 -8.69 -16.68 -11.19
CA ASP A 14 -9.73 -17.72 -11.13
C ASP A 14 -9.62 -18.64 -9.92
N LYS A 15 -8.63 -18.44 -9.04
CA LYS A 15 -8.38 -19.30 -7.88
C LYS A 15 -8.50 -18.53 -6.57
N ILE A 16 -9.07 -19.20 -5.57
CA ILE A 16 -9.08 -18.73 -4.18
C ILE A 16 -7.86 -19.33 -3.49
N TYR A 17 -7.03 -18.46 -2.92
CA TYR A 17 -5.86 -18.82 -2.13
C TYR A 17 -6.18 -18.64 -0.65
N LYS A 18 -5.65 -19.54 0.18
CA LYS A 18 -5.70 -19.41 1.64
C LYS A 18 -4.56 -18.53 2.14
N GLU A 19 -4.72 -18.03 3.35
CA GLU A 19 -3.64 -17.34 4.06
C GLU A 19 -2.39 -18.23 4.18
N GLY A 20 -1.22 -17.64 3.98
CA GLY A 20 0.07 -18.30 4.02
C GLY A 20 0.43 -19.09 2.76
N GLU A 21 -0.49 -19.23 1.79
CA GLU A 21 -0.17 -19.89 0.51
C GLU A 21 0.75 -19.01 -0.36
N THR A 22 1.55 -19.68 -1.18
CA THR A 22 2.41 -19.01 -2.18
C THR A 22 1.71 -18.96 -3.53
N VAL A 23 1.72 -17.78 -4.15
CA VAL A 23 1.29 -17.56 -5.53
C VAL A 23 2.49 -17.16 -6.38
N GLU A 24 2.57 -17.71 -7.59
CA GLU A 24 3.61 -17.37 -8.56
C GLU A 24 2.99 -16.63 -9.73
N PHE A 25 3.54 -15.46 -10.07
CA PHE A 25 3.11 -14.71 -11.24
C PHE A 25 4.10 -14.86 -12.39
N LEU A 26 3.56 -15.08 -13.58
CA LEU A 26 4.30 -15.07 -14.83
C LEU A 26 4.85 -13.65 -15.11
N PRO A 27 5.99 -13.53 -15.82
CA PRO A 27 6.54 -12.22 -16.21
C PRO A 27 5.59 -11.37 -17.06
N SER A 28 4.62 -12.00 -17.73
CA SER A 28 3.59 -11.35 -18.55
C SER A 28 2.38 -10.85 -17.74
N THR A 29 2.30 -11.15 -16.44
CA THR A 29 1.22 -10.65 -15.59
C THR A 29 1.31 -9.13 -15.44
N ASP A 30 0.16 -8.46 -15.50
CA ASP A 30 0.06 -7.01 -15.35
C ASP A 30 0.68 -6.53 -14.03
N ARG A 31 1.66 -5.62 -14.14
CA ARG A 31 2.34 -5.02 -12.99
C ARG A 31 1.38 -4.19 -12.12
N ASN A 32 0.40 -3.53 -12.71
CA ASN A 32 -0.60 -2.75 -11.97
C ASN A 32 -1.56 -3.65 -11.19
N PHE A 33 -1.82 -4.87 -11.68
CA PHE A 33 -2.59 -5.86 -10.93
C PHE A 33 -1.82 -6.31 -9.69
N ILE A 34 -0.55 -6.68 -9.85
CA ILE A 34 0.31 -7.10 -8.73
C ILE A 34 0.47 -5.96 -7.71
N ALA A 35 0.75 -4.74 -8.16
CA ALA A 35 0.89 -3.57 -7.30
C ALA A 35 -0.38 -3.30 -6.47
N ARG A 36 -1.56 -3.38 -7.08
CA ARG A 36 -2.83 -3.22 -6.35
C ARG A 36 -3.00 -4.27 -5.25
N LEU A 37 -2.65 -5.53 -5.52
CA LEU A 37 -2.68 -6.59 -4.51
C LEU A 37 -1.71 -6.32 -3.35
N GLN A 38 -0.53 -5.78 -3.63
CA GLN A 38 0.43 -5.36 -2.60
C GLN A 38 -0.08 -4.16 -1.80
N THR A 39 -0.67 -3.15 -2.46
CA THR A 39 -1.23 -1.96 -1.80
C THR A 39 -2.31 -2.31 -0.77
N ILE A 40 -3.19 -3.26 -1.10
CA ILE A 40 -4.23 -3.73 -0.17
C ILE A 40 -3.73 -4.81 0.81
N LYS A 41 -2.42 -5.06 0.85
CA LYS A 41 -1.77 -6.10 1.65
C LYS A 41 -2.41 -7.49 1.48
N ALA A 42 -2.84 -7.83 0.26
CA ALA A 42 -3.31 -9.18 -0.06
C ALA A 42 -2.15 -10.15 -0.29
N ILE A 43 -1.04 -9.64 -0.85
CA ILE A 43 0.16 -10.40 -1.13
C ILE A 43 1.42 -9.64 -0.70
N GLU A 44 2.47 -10.39 -0.39
CA GLU A 44 3.81 -9.88 -0.06
C GLU A 44 4.86 -10.62 -0.90
N GLU A 45 5.84 -9.90 -1.46
CA GLU A 45 6.85 -10.53 -2.32
C GLU A 45 7.82 -11.37 -1.49
N ILE A 46 7.97 -12.64 -1.85
CA ILE A 46 8.96 -13.52 -1.24
C ILE A 46 10.26 -13.27 -2.01
N ILE A 47 11.12 -12.45 -1.43
CA ILE A 47 12.49 -12.33 -1.90
C ILE A 47 13.20 -13.58 -1.36
N GLU A 48 13.41 -14.57 -2.23
CA GLU A 48 14.31 -15.68 -1.93
C GLU A 48 15.73 -15.08 -1.87
N GLU A 49 16.08 -14.49 -0.73
CA GLU A 49 17.46 -14.22 -0.39
C GLU A 49 18.13 -15.59 -0.27
N GLU A 50 18.97 -15.93 -1.26
CA GLU A 50 20.04 -16.89 -1.03
C GLU A 50 20.91 -16.34 0.10
N ASN A 51 20.52 -16.69 1.33
CA ASN A 51 21.33 -16.65 2.54
C ASN A 51 22.18 -15.37 2.70
N GLN A 52 21.55 -14.25 3.05
CA GLN A 52 22.26 -13.19 3.77
C GLN A 52 21.50 -12.88 5.05
N GLU A 53 22.02 -13.41 6.16
CA GLU A 53 21.77 -12.86 7.49
C GLU A 53 22.03 -11.35 7.44
N ASN A 54 20.99 -10.53 7.35
CA ASN A 54 21.12 -9.09 7.55
C ASN A 54 20.15 -8.67 8.65
N SER A 55 20.78 -8.13 9.70
CA SER A 55 20.25 -7.78 11.00
C SER A 55 19.06 -6.82 10.95
N ILE A 56 18.19 -6.95 11.95
CA ILE A 56 16.92 -6.24 12.16
C ILE A 56 17.11 -4.72 12.46
N ASP A 57 18.33 -4.18 12.42
CA ASP A 57 18.66 -2.87 12.98
C ASP A 57 18.44 -1.65 12.04
N ASP A 58 18.14 -1.83 10.75
CA ASP A 58 18.05 -0.70 9.79
C ASP A 58 16.63 -0.11 9.60
N LEU A 59 15.59 -0.59 10.32
CA LEU A 59 14.20 -0.12 10.17
C LEU A 59 13.75 0.97 11.17
N ILE A 60 14.60 1.39 12.11
CA ILE A 60 14.25 2.41 13.13
C ILE A 60 14.82 3.80 12.77
N ASN A 61 14.65 4.26 11.53
CA ASN A 61 14.85 5.68 11.17
C ASN A 61 13.83 6.14 10.11
N GLY A 62 12.60 5.64 10.21
CA GLY A 62 11.44 6.14 9.48
C GLY A 62 10.64 7.09 10.37
N GLU A 63 10.96 8.37 10.27
CA GLU A 63 10.28 9.54 10.80
C GLU A 63 8.74 9.39 10.75
N PHE A 64 8.13 9.25 11.92
CA PHE A 64 6.69 9.16 12.11
C PHE A 64 6.13 10.58 12.08
N ASP A 65 5.78 11.08 10.89
CA ASP A 65 5.14 12.39 10.75
C ASP A 65 3.66 12.26 11.10
N GLU A 66 3.40 12.46 12.39
CA GLU A 66 2.10 12.51 13.04
C GLU A 66 1.53 13.93 12.84
N VAL A 67 0.58 14.13 11.92
CA VAL A 67 -0.26 15.34 11.91
C VAL A 67 -1.73 15.01 11.69
N ASP A 68 -2.35 14.86 12.86
CA ASP A 68 -3.75 15.04 13.27
C ASP A 68 -4.76 15.58 12.25
N GLN A 69 -5.88 14.86 12.17
CA GLN A 69 -7.17 15.36 11.70
C GLN A 69 -7.78 16.28 12.77
N LEU A 70 -8.09 17.53 12.44
CA LEU A 70 -9.11 18.30 13.15
C LEU A 70 -9.96 19.11 12.17
N ASP A 71 -11.16 18.58 11.90
CA ASP A 71 -12.33 19.29 11.38
C ASP A 71 -12.82 20.31 12.41
N ALA A 72 -12.94 21.59 12.03
CA ALA A 72 -13.88 22.55 12.62
C ALA A 72 -14.07 23.79 11.70
N GLU A 73 -15.19 23.83 10.96
CA GLU A 73 -15.85 25.07 10.49
C GLU A 73 -16.25 25.99 11.68
N PRO A 74 -16.80 27.23 11.52
CA PRO A 74 -17.06 28.07 10.33
C PRO A 74 -16.61 29.55 10.49
N GLN A 75 -16.39 30.34 9.42
CA GLN A 75 -16.60 31.80 9.48
C GLN A 75 -17.27 32.43 8.25
N ASP A 76 -18.52 32.78 8.50
CA ASP A 76 -19.39 33.83 7.99
C ASP A 76 -18.86 34.93 7.02
N LYS A 77 -19.70 35.14 5.99
CA LYS A 77 -20.19 36.43 5.45
C LYS A 77 -19.22 37.44 4.82
N LYS A 78 -19.41 37.58 3.50
CA LYS A 78 -19.73 38.82 2.75
C LYS A 78 -18.89 40.06 3.09
N GLN A 79 -18.13 40.54 2.10
CA GLN A 79 -18.39 41.88 1.55
C GLN A 79 -17.85 42.08 0.14
N ARG A 80 -18.77 42.50 -0.73
CA ARG A 80 -18.57 42.86 -2.14
C ARG A 80 -17.67 44.08 -2.24
N ALA A 81 -16.61 43.98 -3.03
CA ALA A 81 -15.93 45.13 -3.60
C ALA A 81 -16.92 45.89 -4.51
N LYS A 82 -17.32 47.09 -4.11
CA LYS A 82 -18.00 48.04 -5.00
C LYS A 82 -16.94 48.92 -5.69
N LYS A 83 -16.96 48.83 -7.02
CA LYS A 83 -16.35 49.74 -7.99
C LYS A 83 -16.72 51.21 -7.74
N GLN A 84 -15.72 52.06 -7.95
CA GLN A 84 -15.73 53.30 -8.76
C GLN A 84 -17.09 54.01 -8.94
N LYS A 85 -17.19 55.25 -8.46
CA LYS A 85 -17.17 56.45 -9.30
C LYS A 85 -16.93 57.70 -8.46
#